data_AF-A0A505IPX1-F1
#
_entry.id   AF-A0A505IPX1-F1
#
_cell.length_a   1.000
_cell.length_b   1.000
_cell.length_c   1.000
_cell.angle_alpha   90.00
_cell.angle_beta   90.00
_cell.angle_gamma   90.00
#
_symmetry.space_group_name_H-M   'P 1'
#
loop_
_entity.id
_entity.type
_entity.pdbx_description
1 polymer ?
#
loop_
_entity_poly.entity_id
_entity_poly.type
_entity_poly.pdbx_seq_one_letter_code
_entity_poly.pdbx_strand_id
1 'polypeptide(L)'
;MNELIKSDTKIQIDFKPSAIEIKNEAELTELVTNTVKHYKSLVFSEGDIEGAKQAQKSLTDKIKLLETKRKEIKSKYSAPLESFEKKIKGYVNQMGEAKEGISESLKKFESTERDARLEKVQAKINELCAIVGVDPSDIQILDKWTNKGAFTTTKGELKKAIIEEITGIINGIVEKRQQAAVNKRIVEGYAKAAHLDPVSWIILLDQGLTVDDIMSKIDQVVAEQKARLTKAEEVVQVVKQKEHVPAVPIDQETGEIQIEEKETSSTEKVVTLKLKGTDDQFFLLNKTIVKLGIEVVNVSE
;
A
#
# COMPACT_ATOMS: atom_id res chain seq x y z
N MET A 1 -24.72 -22.51 -34.84
CA MET A 1 -23.48 -22.02 -35.47
C MET A 1 -23.05 -23.09 -36.45
N ASN A 2 -22.90 -22.79 -37.74
CA ASN A 2 -22.42 -23.79 -38.70
C ASN A 2 -20.91 -23.93 -38.53
N GLU A 3 -20.43 -25.14 -38.23
CA GLU A 3 -19.00 -25.43 -38.18
C GLU A 3 -18.43 -25.44 -39.61
N LEU A 4 -17.47 -24.55 -39.88
CA LEU A 4 -16.82 -24.42 -41.19
C LEU A 4 -15.77 -25.52 -41.43
N ILE A 5 -15.09 -25.97 -40.37
CA ILE A 5 -14.20 -27.14 -40.37
C ILE A 5 -14.72 -28.05 -39.26
N LYS A 6 -15.31 -29.19 -39.64
CA LYS A 6 -15.85 -30.18 -38.73
C LYS A 6 -14.77 -31.14 -38.24
N SER A 7 -15.00 -31.80 -37.11
CA SER A 7 -14.10 -32.83 -36.57
C SER A 7 -13.85 -34.02 -37.51
N ASP A 8 -14.76 -34.30 -38.44
CA ASP A 8 -14.65 -35.34 -39.47
C ASP A 8 -14.09 -34.84 -40.81
N THR A 9 -13.66 -33.56 -40.88
CA THR A 9 -13.07 -33.00 -42.11
C THR A 9 -11.77 -33.73 -42.44
N LYS A 10 -11.78 -34.48 -43.54
CA LYS A 10 -10.59 -35.20 -44.03
C LYS A 10 -9.63 -34.21 -44.69
N ILE A 11 -8.46 -34.04 -44.08
CA ILE A 11 -7.34 -33.31 -44.68
C ILE A 11 -6.66 -34.25 -45.69
N GLN A 12 -6.79 -33.95 -46.97
CA GLN A 12 -6.16 -34.72 -48.05
C GLN A 12 -4.77 -34.17 -48.32
N ILE A 13 -3.74 -34.98 -48.06
CA ILE A 13 -2.35 -34.66 -48.33
C ILE A 13 -1.81 -35.75 -49.26
N ASP A 14 -1.47 -35.36 -50.50
CA ASP A 14 -0.78 -36.26 -51.42
C ASP A 14 0.70 -36.35 -51.02
N PHE A 15 1.06 -37.50 -50.44
CA PHE A 15 2.44 -37.81 -50.09
C PHE A 15 2.98 -38.94 -50.98
N LYS A 16 4.05 -38.65 -51.73
CA LYS A 16 4.79 -39.65 -52.51
C LYS A 16 6.20 -39.81 -51.93
N PRO A 17 6.57 -40.97 -51.37
CA PRO A 17 7.93 -41.23 -50.92
C PRO A 17 8.89 -41.12 -52.10
N SER A 18 9.98 -40.37 -51.98
CA SER A 18 11.03 -40.40 -53.02
C SER A 18 12.05 -41.49 -52.72
N ALA A 19 12.34 -42.30 -53.75
CA ALA A 19 13.48 -43.21 -53.76
C ALA A 19 14.74 -42.43 -54.15
N ILE A 20 15.83 -42.61 -53.38
CA ILE A 20 17.15 -42.06 -53.68
C ILE A 20 18.06 -43.24 -53.94
N GLU A 21 18.57 -43.36 -55.17
CA GLU A 21 19.43 -44.46 -55.61
C GLU A 21 20.65 -43.91 -56.36
N ILE A 22 21.82 -44.48 -56.08
CA ILE A 22 23.02 -44.23 -56.87
C ILE A 22 22.98 -45.20 -58.06
N LYS A 23 22.57 -44.72 -59.23
CA LYS A 23 22.39 -45.56 -60.43
C LYS A 23 23.65 -46.32 -60.86
N ASN A 24 24.83 -45.77 -60.57
CA ASN A 24 26.13 -46.36 -60.89
C ASN A 24 26.89 -46.76 -59.62
N GLU A 25 26.20 -47.27 -58.61
CA GLU A 25 26.80 -47.59 -57.30
C GLU A 25 28.01 -48.51 -57.41
N ALA A 26 27.95 -49.54 -58.25
CA ALA A 26 29.06 -50.46 -58.48
C ALA A 26 30.31 -49.73 -59.02
N GLU A 27 30.14 -48.91 -60.06
CA GLU A 27 31.22 -48.12 -60.67
C GLU A 27 31.77 -47.07 -59.69
N LEU A 28 30.88 -46.40 -58.94
CA LEU A 28 31.28 -45.40 -57.96
C LEU A 28 32.05 -46.05 -56.80
N THR A 29 31.64 -47.23 -56.36
CA THR A 29 32.32 -48.00 -55.31
C THR A 29 33.71 -48.41 -55.76
N GLU A 30 33.86 -48.86 -57.00
CA GLU A 30 35.16 -49.20 -57.58
C GLU A 30 36.07 -47.97 -57.70
N LEU A 31 35.54 -46.85 -58.19
CA LEU A 31 36.27 -45.58 -58.29
C LEU A 31 36.74 -45.07 -56.93
N VAL A 32 35.88 -45.12 -55.91
CA VAL A 32 36.24 -44.74 -54.54
C VAL A 32 37.31 -45.68 -53.98
N THR A 33 37.14 -46.99 -54.18
CA THR A 33 38.10 -48.00 -53.71
C THR A 33 39.48 -47.80 -54.33
N ASN A 34 39.54 -47.57 -55.65
CA ASN A 34 40.79 -47.32 -56.37
C ASN A 34 41.42 -45.98 -55.97
N THR A 35 40.60 -44.93 -55.78
CA THR A 35 41.06 -43.64 -55.26
C THR A 35 41.70 -43.79 -53.88
N VAL A 36 41.04 -44.50 -52.96
CA VAL A 36 41.57 -44.76 -51.61
C VAL A 36 42.87 -45.55 -51.67
N LYS A 37 42.93 -46.62 -52.49
CA LYS A 37 44.17 -47.41 -52.67
C LYS A 37 45.32 -46.55 -53.19
N HIS A 38 45.08 -45.72 -54.21
CA HIS A 38 46.08 -44.82 -54.77
C HIS A 38 46.65 -43.86 -53.72
N TYR A 39 45.79 -43.12 -53.01
CA TYR A 39 46.26 -42.16 -52.00
C TYR A 39 46.90 -42.83 -50.78
N LYS A 40 46.48 -44.04 -50.39
CA LYS A 40 47.13 -44.81 -49.31
C LYS A 40 48.52 -45.34 -49.69
N SER A 41 48.80 -45.56 -50.97
CA SER A 41 50.11 -46.01 -51.43
C SER A 41 51.15 -44.90 -51.53
N LEU A 42 50.76 -43.64 -51.37
CA LEU A 42 51.69 -42.51 -51.41
C LEU A 42 52.49 -42.43 -50.11
N VAL A 43 53.82 -42.42 -50.22
CA VAL A 43 54.77 -42.22 -49.12
C VAL A 43 55.49 -40.90 -49.37
N PHE A 44 55.53 -40.03 -48.37
CA PHE A 44 56.14 -38.70 -48.47
C PHE A 44 57.33 -38.60 -47.52
N SER A 45 58.42 -37.98 -47.98
CA SER A 45 59.61 -37.66 -47.16
C SER A 45 59.61 -36.19 -46.72
N GLU A 46 60.53 -35.79 -45.84
CA GLU A 46 60.64 -34.40 -45.35
C GLU A 46 60.89 -33.36 -46.46
N GLY A 47 61.40 -33.77 -47.63
CA GLY A 47 61.58 -32.91 -48.80
C GLY A 47 60.33 -32.76 -49.69
N ASP A 48 59.29 -33.60 -49.52
CA ASP A 48 58.15 -33.71 -50.45
C ASP A 48 56.87 -32.98 -49.96
N ILE A 49 57.05 -31.97 -49.10
CA ILE A 49 55.94 -31.27 -48.41
C ILE A 49 54.92 -30.69 -49.40
N GLU A 50 55.36 -30.14 -50.53
CA GLU A 50 54.44 -29.60 -51.54
C GLU A 50 53.62 -30.69 -52.23
N GLY A 51 54.24 -31.84 -52.56
CA GLY A 51 53.55 -32.99 -53.13
C GLY A 51 52.50 -33.57 -52.17
N ALA A 52 52.84 -33.66 -50.88
CA ALA A 52 51.92 -34.08 -49.83
C ALA A 52 50.72 -33.13 -49.70
N LYS A 53 50.95 -31.81 -49.72
CA LYS A 53 49.88 -30.79 -49.70
C LYS A 53 48.97 -30.87 -50.93
N GLN A 54 49.54 -31.08 -52.12
CA GLN A 54 48.76 -31.23 -53.35
C GLN A 54 47.92 -32.52 -53.36
N ALA A 55 48.47 -33.63 -52.88
CA ALA A 55 47.74 -34.89 -52.73
C ALA A 55 46.58 -34.77 -51.72
N GLN A 56 46.83 -34.15 -50.56
CA GLN A 56 45.81 -33.86 -49.55
C GLN A 56 44.68 -32.99 -50.11
N LYS A 57 45.03 -31.91 -50.82
CA LYS A 57 44.05 -31.01 -51.43
C LYS A 57 43.19 -31.75 -52.46
N SER A 58 43.82 -32.53 -53.34
CA SER A 58 43.13 -33.29 -54.38
C SER A 58 42.15 -34.33 -53.80
N LEU A 59 42.54 -35.04 -52.73
CA LEU A 59 41.64 -35.97 -52.04
C LEU A 59 40.50 -35.24 -51.33
N THR A 60 40.80 -34.10 -50.69
CA THR A 60 39.81 -33.25 -50.02
C THR A 60 38.76 -32.73 -51.02
N ASP A 61 39.18 -32.32 -52.21
CA ASP A 61 38.27 -31.82 -53.24
C ASP A 61 37.37 -32.93 -53.80
N LYS A 62 37.88 -34.16 -53.95
CA LYS A 62 37.08 -35.34 -54.31
C LYS A 62 36.05 -35.69 -53.24
N ILE A 63 36.41 -35.62 -51.95
CA ILE A 63 35.48 -35.81 -50.83
C ILE A 63 34.39 -34.74 -50.86
N LYS A 64 34.77 -33.47 -51.04
CA LYS A 64 33.84 -32.34 -51.13
C LYS A 64 32.84 -32.52 -52.27
N LEU A 65 33.24 -33.06 -53.42
CA LEU A 65 32.34 -33.30 -54.54
C LEU A 65 31.17 -34.23 -54.16
N LEU A 66 31.48 -35.35 -53.50
CA LEU A 66 30.46 -36.31 -53.04
C LEU A 66 29.54 -35.69 -51.97
N GLU A 67 30.14 -34.96 -51.03
CA GLU A 67 29.39 -34.25 -49.99
C GLU A 67 28.48 -33.14 -50.54
N THR A 68 28.94 -32.39 -51.54
CA THR A 68 28.14 -31.38 -52.23
C THR A 68 26.95 -32.03 -52.93
N LYS A 69 27.15 -33.14 -53.64
CA LYS A 69 26.05 -33.88 -54.30
C LYS A 69 25.05 -34.44 -53.30
N ARG A 70 25.51 -34.97 -52.17
CA ARG A 70 24.64 -35.39 -51.05
C ARG A 70 23.78 -34.22 -50.53
N LYS A 71 24.41 -33.06 -50.29
CA LYS A 71 23.73 -31.85 -49.79
C LYS A 71 22.73 -31.27 -50.81
N GLU A 72 23.08 -31.25 -52.09
CA GLU A 72 22.19 -30.81 -53.18
C GLU A 72 20.92 -31.68 -53.23
N ILE A 73 21.06 -33.01 -53.18
CA ILE A 73 19.92 -33.94 -53.19
C ILE A 73 19.07 -33.76 -51.93
N LYS A 74 19.70 -33.67 -50.75
CA LYS A 74 19.01 -33.40 -49.49
C LYS A 74 18.18 -32.11 -49.57
N SER A 75 18.77 -31.02 -50.04
CA SER A 75 18.09 -29.72 -50.13
C SER A 75 16.88 -29.77 -51.08
N LYS A 76 17.02 -30.41 -52.24
CA LYS A 76 15.90 -30.56 -53.19
C LYS A 76 14.74 -31.38 -52.61
N TYR A 77 15.04 -32.40 -51.82
CA TYR A 77 14.02 -33.24 -51.20
C TYR A 77 13.39 -32.63 -49.94
N SER A 78 14.17 -31.87 -49.17
CA SER A 78 13.68 -31.16 -47.98
C SER A 78 12.85 -29.92 -48.34
N ALA A 79 13.10 -29.26 -49.47
CA ALA A 79 12.38 -28.03 -49.83
C ALA A 79 10.84 -28.19 -49.95
N PRO A 80 10.29 -29.24 -50.59
CA PRO A 80 8.84 -29.50 -50.57
C PRO A 80 8.27 -29.70 -49.17
N LEU A 81 9.00 -30.42 -48.30
CA LEU A 81 8.60 -30.66 -46.91
C LEU A 81 8.56 -29.34 -46.13
N GLU A 82 9.63 -28.54 -46.19
CA GLU A 82 9.70 -27.23 -45.54
C GLU A 82 8.60 -26.28 -46.03
N SER A 83 8.30 -26.28 -47.34
CA SER A 83 7.21 -25.48 -47.88
C SER A 83 5.84 -25.95 -47.39
N PHE A 84 5.62 -27.26 -47.26
CA PHE A 84 4.39 -27.83 -46.72
C PHE A 84 4.22 -27.44 -45.24
N GLU A 85 5.25 -27.66 -44.42
CA GLU A 85 5.25 -27.28 -43.01
C GLU A 85 4.98 -25.79 -42.81
N LYS A 86 5.59 -24.94 -43.64
CA LYS A 86 5.37 -23.48 -43.59
C LYS A 86 3.92 -23.13 -43.91
N LYS A 87 3.29 -23.79 -44.88
CA LYS A 87 1.86 -23.58 -45.20
C LYS A 87 0.95 -24.01 -44.05
N ILE A 88 1.16 -25.20 -43.50
CA ILE A 88 0.36 -25.69 -42.36
C ILE A 88 0.54 -24.78 -41.13
N LYS A 89 1.77 -24.40 -40.79
CA LYS A 89 2.05 -23.43 -39.71
C LYS A 89 1.39 -22.09 -39.98
N GLY A 90 1.38 -21.63 -41.23
CA GLY A 90 0.65 -20.43 -41.64
C GLY A 90 -0.85 -20.51 -41.33
N TYR A 91 -1.51 -21.61 -41.71
CA TYR A 91 -2.93 -21.82 -41.40
C TYR A 91 -3.19 -21.89 -39.89
N VAL A 92 -2.35 -22.60 -39.14
CA VAL A 92 -2.46 -22.69 -37.67
C VAL A 92 -2.30 -21.31 -37.03
N ASN A 93 -1.34 -20.50 -37.49
CA ASN A 93 -1.12 -19.16 -36.97
C ASN A 93 -2.33 -18.24 -37.23
N GLN A 94 -2.90 -18.26 -38.44
CA GLN A 94 -4.10 -17.48 -38.77
C GLN A 94 -5.29 -17.85 -37.88
N MET A 95 -5.48 -19.15 -37.61
CA MET A 95 -6.52 -19.60 -36.66
C MET A 95 -6.20 -19.17 -35.22
N GLY A 96 -4.92 -19.16 -34.84
CA GLY A 96 -4.43 -18.66 -33.56
C GLY A 96 -4.74 -17.18 -33.35
N GLU A 97 -4.45 -16.33 -34.33
CA GLU A 97 -4.75 -14.89 -34.30
C GLU A 97 -6.26 -14.64 -34.16
N ALA A 98 -7.09 -15.37 -34.92
CA ALA A 98 -8.55 -15.26 -34.80
C ALA A 98 -9.05 -15.68 -33.39
N LYS A 99 -8.48 -16.75 -32.82
CA LYS A 99 -8.78 -17.19 -31.45
C LYS A 99 -8.41 -16.13 -30.41
N GLU A 100 -7.26 -15.48 -30.58
CA GLU A 100 -6.81 -14.42 -29.68
C GLU A 100 -7.75 -13.21 -29.74
N GLY A 101 -8.13 -12.74 -30.93
CA GLY A 101 -9.11 -11.66 -31.10
C GLY A 101 -10.48 -11.96 -30.47
N ILE A 102 -10.96 -13.21 -30.58
CA ILE A 102 -12.18 -13.66 -29.89
C ILE A 102 -11.99 -13.59 -28.36
N SER A 103 -10.85 -14.07 -27.86
CA SER A 103 -10.55 -14.09 -26.42
C SER A 103 -10.47 -12.68 -25.84
N GLU A 104 -9.86 -11.74 -26.54
CA GLU A 104 -9.84 -10.32 -26.16
C GLU A 104 -11.23 -9.70 -26.16
N SER A 105 -12.05 -10.01 -27.18
CA SER A 105 -13.43 -9.52 -27.27
C SER A 105 -14.28 -10.04 -26.12
N LEU A 106 -14.13 -11.32 -25.74
CA LEU A 106 -14.79 -11.90 -24.56
C LEU A 106 -14.35 -11.21 -23.27
N LYS A 107 -13.04 -10.98 -23.08
CA LYS A 107 -12.54 -10.25 -21.90
C LYS A 107 -13.11 -8.84 -21.82
N LYS A 108 -13.21 -8.12 -22.94
CA LYS A 108 -13.82 -6.78 -22.99
C LYS A 108 -15.30 -6.84 -22.59
N PHE A 109 -16.06 -7.79 -23.14
CA PHE A 109 -17.46 -7.97 -22.79
C PHE A 109 -17.66 -8.30 -21.30
N GLU A 110 -16.87 -9.24 -20.77
CA GLU A 110 -16.91 -9.62 -19.36
C GLU A 110 -16.54 -8.45 -18.44
N SER A 111 -15.57 -7.62 -18.83
CA SER A 111 -15.20 -6.40 -18.12
C SER A 111 -16.36 -5.40 -18.12
N THR A 112 -16.93 -5.09 -19.29
CA THR A 112 -18.07 -4.16 -19.38
C THR A 112 -19.27 -4.66 -18.57
N GLU A 113 -19.57 -5.95 -18.60
CA GLU A 113 -20.61 -6.53 -17.74
C GLU A 113 -20.26 -6.44 -16.25
N ARG A 114 -18.98 -6.55 -15.88
CA ARG A 114 -18.52 -6.39 -14.49
C ARG A 114 -18.62 -4.93 -14.04
N ASP A 115 -18.32 -3.98 -14.92
CA ASP A 115 -18.43 -2.55 -14.65
C ASP A 115 -19.90 -2.15 -14.46
N ALA A 116 -20.81 -2.63 -15.31
CA ALA A 116 -22.25 -2.42 -15.13
C ALA A 116 -22.78 -3.04 -13.81
N ARG A 117 -22.17 -4.14 -13.36
CA ARG A 117 -22.47 -4.73 -12.04
C ARG A 117 -21.89 -3.91 -10.90
N LEU A 118 -20.69 -3.34 -11.07
CA LEU A 118 -20.08 -2.42 -10.10
C LEU A 118 -20.97 -1.20 -9.88
N GLU A 119 -21.49 -0.59 -10.95
CA GLU A 119 -22.43 0.53 -10.85
C GLU A 119 -23.68 0.17 -10.03
N LYS A 120 -24.24 -1.02 -10.22
CA LYS A 120 -25.39 -1.50 -9.44
C LYS A 120 -25.04 -1.72 -7.97
N VAL A 121 -23.86 -2.26 -7.66
CA VAL A 121 -23.38 -2.42 -6.29
C VAL A 121 -23.22 -1.04 -5.65
N GLN A 122 -22.58 -0.10 -6.33
CA GLN A 122 -22.39 1.27 -5.85
C GLN A 122 -23.72 1.97 -5.60
N ALA A 123 -24.67 1.86 -6.52
CA ALA A 123 -26.01 2.42 -6.35
C ALA A 123 -26.70 1.86 -5.10
N LYS A 124 -26.57 0.55 -4.86
CA LYS A 124 -27.16 -0.08 -3.67
C LYS A 124 -26.47 0.31 -2.38
N ILE A 125 -25.15 0.45 -2.38
CA ILE A 125 -24.39 0.98 -1.23
C ILE A 125 -24.85 2.41 -0.94
N ASN A 126 -24.93 3.28 -1.96
CA ASN A 126 -25.37 4.66 -1.81
C ASN A 126 -26.78 4.73 -1.18
N GLU A 127 -27.71 3.89 -1.65
CA GLU A 127 -29.08 3.80 -1.10
C GLU A 127 -29.05 3.42 0.39
N LEU A 128 -28.31 2.36 0.76
CA LEU A 128 -28.24 1.87 2.14
C LEU A 128 -27.53 2.86 3.07
N CYS A 129 -26.44 3.47 2.61
CA CYS A 129 -25.67 4.47 3.33
C CYS A 129 -26.49 5.74 3.59
N ALA A 130 -27.30 6.19 2.62
CA ALA A 130 -28.15 7.36 2.76
C ALA A 130 -29.20 7.20 3.88
N ILE A 131 -29.69 5.99 4.12
CA ILE A 131 -30.67 5.70 5.18
C ILE A 131 -30.08 5.96 6.58
N VAL A 132 -28.79 5.67 6.77
CA VAL A 132 -28.13 5.72 8.10
C VAL A 132 -27.11 6.85 8.24
N GLY A 133 -26.92 7.68 7.22
CA GLY A 133 -25.96 8.79 7.25
C GLY A 133 -24.49 8.36 7.26
N VAL A 134 -24.17 7.25 6.61
CA VAL A 134 -22.78 6.79 6.40
C VAL A 134 -22.30 7.31 5.04
N ASP A 135 -21.02 7.70 4.94
CA ASP A 135 -20.43 8.06 3.64
C ASP A 135 -20.20 6.77 2.85
N PRO A 136 -20.74 6.62 1.63
CA PRO A 136 -20.48 5.45 0.79
C PRO A 136 -19.00 5.16 0.56
N SER A 137 -18.15 6.18 0.62
CA SER A 137 -16.68 6.07 0.45
C SER A 137 -16.02 5.30 1.60
N ASP A 138 -16.67 5.21 2.76
CA ASP A 138 -16.21 4.39 3.89
C ASP A 138 -16.41 2.89 3.63
N ILE A 139 -17.17 2.52 2.60
CA ILE A 139 -17.49 1.12 2.26
C ILE A 139 -16.56 0.62 1.16
N GLN A 140 -15.66 -0.28 1.51
CA GLN A 140 -14.84 -0.98 0.53
C GLN A 140 -15.69 -1.98 -0.28
N ILE A 141 -15.74 -1.81 -1.61
CA ILE A 141 -16.39 -2.76 -2.50
C ILE A 141 -15.54 -4.02 -2.66
N LEU A 142 -16.13 -5.18 -2.36
CA LEU A 142 -15.47 -6.47 -2.51
C LEU A 142 -15.67 -7.04 -3.91
N ASP A 143 -14.61 -7.61 -4.51
CA ASP A 143 -14.65 -8.22 -5.85
C ASP A 143 -15.73 -9.27 -6.04
N LYS A 144 -16.09 -9.97 -4.95
CA LYS A 144 -17.15 -10.98 -4.97
C LYS A 144 -18.54 -10.39 -5.20
N TRP A 145 -18.77 -9.12 -4.88
CA TRP A 145 -20.06 -8.46 -5.04
C TRP A 145 -20.36 -8.10 -6.50
N THR A 146 -19.32 -7.96 -7.33
CA THR A 146 -19.47 -7.70 -8.77
C THR A 146 -19.45 -8.98 -9.60
N ASN A 147 -19.27 -10.16 -9.00
CA ASN A 147 -19.31 -11.46 -9.69
C ASN A 147 -20.73 -11.81 -10.17
N LYS A 148 -20.85 -12.63 -11.22
CA LYS A 148 -22.16 -12.94 -11.84
C LYS A 148 -23.08 -13.65 -10.86
N GLY A 149 -22.49 -14.49 -10.00
CA GLY A 149 -23.19 -15.19 -8.93
C GLY A 149 -23.75 -14.29 -7.82
N ALA A 150 -23.35 -13.02 -7.73
CA ALA A 150 -23.89 -12.05 -6.77
C ALA A 150 -25.25 -11.45 -7.20
N PHE A 151 -25.66 -11.68 -8.46
CA PHE A 151 -26.87 -11.10 -9.04
C PHE A 151 -27.94 -12.15 -9.35
N THR A 152 -29.20 -11.74 -9.35
CA THR A 152 -30.33 -12.57 -9.76
C THR A 152 -30.32 -12.80 -11.26
N THR A 153 -30.69 -13.99 -11.71
CA THR A 153 -30.71 -14.36 -13.14
C THR A 153 -31.83 -13.68 -13.91
N THR A 154 -32.94 -13.34 -13.25
CA THR A 154 -34.14 -12.78 -13.90
C THR A 154 -34.07 -11.27 -14.09
N LYS A 155 -33.61 -10.52 -13.07
CA LYS A 155 -33.63 -9.04 -13.08
C LYS A 155 -32.24 -8.40 -13.02
N GLY A 156 -31.18 -9.20 -12.82
CA GLY A 156 -29.82 -8.68 -12.66
C GLY A 156 -29.69 -7.73 -11.46
N GLU A 157 -30.48 -7.97 -10.41
CA GLU A 157 -30.44 -7.24 -9.14
C GLU A 157 -29.50 -7.95 -8.17
N LEU A 158 -28.93 -7.23 -7.19
CA LEU A 158 -28.12 -7.86 -6.15
C LEU A 158 -28.95 -8.90 -5.38
N LYS A 159 -28.35 -10.06 -5.12
CA LYS A 159 -28.96 -11.08 -4.27
C LYS A 159 -29.07 -10.59 -2.83
N LYS A 160 -30.13 -11.04 -2.14
CA LYS A 160 -30.40 -10.71 -0.73
C LYS A 160 -29.19 -10.95 0.18
N ALA A 161 -28.49 -12.08 0.03
CA ALA A 161 -27.31 -12.40 0.84
C ALA A 161 -26.19 -11.35 0.72
N ILE A 162 -26.00 -10.78 -0.47
CA ILE A 162 -24.99 -9.73 -0.70
C ILE A 162 -25.47 -8.40 -0.09
N ILE A 163 -26.76 -8.10 -0.22
CA ILE A 163 -27.37 -6.91 0.41
C ILE A 163 -27.25 -6.99 1.94
N GLU A 164 -27.51 -8.16 2.54
CA GLU A 164 -27.36 -8.40 3.98
C GLU A 164 -25.91 -8.23 4.44
N GLU A 165 -24.94 -8.70 3.65
CA GLU A 165 -23.52 -8.50 3.93
C GLU A 165 -23.13 -7.01 3.90
N ILE A 166 -23.52 -6.28 2.85
CA ILE A 166 -23.28 -4.83 2.72
C ILE A 166 -23.92 -4.10 3.92
N THR A 167 -25.16 -4.44 4.24
CA THR A 167 -25.91 -3.85 5.36
C THR A 167 -25.22 -4.12 6.69
N GLY A 168 -24.68 -5.33 6.90
CA GLY A 168 -23.92 -5.67 8.10
C GLY A 168 -22.67 -4.82 8.28
N ILE A 169 -21.93 -4.56 7.19
CA ILE A 169 -20.75 -3.66 7.21
C ILE A 169 -21.16 -2.23 7.58
N ILE A 170 -22.21 -1.71 6.93
CA ILE A 170 -22.75 -0.38 7.20
C ILE A 170 -23.17 -0.25 8.66
N ASN A 171 -23.92 -1.22 9.18
CA ASN A 171 -24.38 -1.22 10.58
C ASN A 171 -23.20 -1.26 11.56
N GLY A 172 -22.15 -2.02 11.27
CA GLY A 172 -20.95 -2.05 12.10
C GLY A 172 -20.23 -0.69 12.17
N ILE A 173 -20.27 0.11 11.10
CA ILE A 173 -19.74 1.49 11.11
C ILE A 173 -20.60 2.38 11.99
N VAL A 174 -21.93 2.28 11.84
CA VAL A 174 -22.89 3.06 12.66
C VAL A 174 -22.72 2.74 14.15
N GLU A 175 -22.63 1.46 14.50
CA GLU A 175 -22.44 1.00 15.88
C GLU A 175 -21.13 1.54 16.48
N LYS A 176 -20.03 1.49 15.72
CA LYS A 176 -18.75 2.08 16.16
C LYS A 176 -18.86 3.59 16.39
N ARG A 177 -19.55 4.32 15.50
CA ARG A 177 -19.78 5.78 15.65
C ARG A 177 -20.64 6.08 16.88
N GLN A 178 -21.70 5.30 17.09
CA GLN A 178 -22.56 5.43 18.27
C GLN A 178 -21.80 5.15 19.56
N GLN A 179 -21.01 4.07 19.60
CA GLN A 179 -20.18 3.74 20.76
C GLN A 179 -19.15 4.83 21.05
N ALA A 180 -18.49 5.38 20.02
CA ALA A 180 -17.58 6.51 20.19
C ALA A 180 -18.30 7.74 20.78
N ALA A 181 -19.51 8.05 20.30
CA ALA A 181 -20.30 9.15 20.84
C ALA A 181 -20.74 8.91 22.30
N VAL A 182 -21.11 7.67 22.66
CA VAL A 182 -21.43 7.28 24.04
C VAL A 182 -20.21 7.42 24.93
N ASN A 183 -19.06 6.89 24.52
CA ASN A 183 -17.80 7.00 25.27
C ASN A 183 -17.42 8.47 25.51
N LYS A 184 -17.58 9.34 24.50
CA LYS A 184 -17.34 10.79 24.64
C LYS A 184 -18.24 11.40 25.71
N ARG A 185 -19.54 11.08 25.71
CA ARG A 185 -20.48 11.58 26.73
C ARG A 185 -20.14 11.09 28.13
N ILE A 186 -19.70 9.84 28.28
CA ILE A 186 -19.28 9.29 29.56
C ILE A 186 -18.08 10.06 30.11
N VAL A 187 -17.03 10.22 29.30
CA VAL A 187 -15.82 10.97 29.68
C VAL A 187 -16.15 12.44 29.99
N GLU A 188 -17.01 13.06 29.17
CA GLU A 188 -17.43 14.45 29.38
C GLU A 188 -18.17 14.63 30.71
N GLY A 189 -19.14 13.76 31.01
CA GLY A 189 -19.89 13.80 32.26
C GLY A 189 -19.00 13.57 33.47
N TYR A 190 -18.06 12.63 33.38
CA TYR A 190 -17.14 12.31 34.46
C TYR A 190 -16.16 13.46 34.75
N ALA A 191 -15.55 14.05 33.71
CA ALA A 191 -14.66 15.21 33.87
C ALA A 191 -15.40 16.42 34.48
N LYS A 192 -16.63 16.70 34.02
CA LYS A 192 -17.46 17.78 34.59
C LYS A 192 -17.79 17.53 36.07
N ALA A 193 -18.13 16.30 36.44
CA ALA A 193 -18.40 15.93 37.84
C ALA A 193 -17.14 16.08 38.72
N ALA A 194 -15.96 15.88 38.15
CA ALA A 194 -14.67 16.14 38.78
C ALA A 194 -14.24 17.62 38.78
N HIS A 195 -15.08 18.54 38.26
CA HIS A 195 -14.77 19.97 38.07
C HIS A 195 -13.54 20.24 37.17
N LEU A 196 -13.27 19.33 36.22
CA LEU A 196 -12.21 19.47 35.23
C LEU A 196 -12.78 19.83 33.86
N ASP A 197 -11.94 20.46 33.03
CA ASP A 197 -12.28 20.71 31.62
C ASP A 197 -12.33 19.40 30.83
N PRO A 198 -13.45 19.07 30.15
CA PRO A 198 -13.60 17.81 29.42
C PRO A 198 -12.74 17.67 28.15
N VAL A 199 -12.36 18.78 27.51
CA VAL A 199 -11.78 18.76 26.16
C VAL A 199 -10.49 17.95 26.14
N SER A 200 -9.65 18.14 27.16
CA SER A 200 -8.36 17.45 27.29
C SER A 200 -8.53 15.92 27.39
N TRP A 201 -9.59 15.45 28.05
CA TRP A 201 -9.86 14.03 28.25
C TRP A 201 -10.50 13.38 27.03
N ILE A 202 -11.33 14.12 26.30
CA ILE A 202 -11.91 13.66 25.03
C ILE A 202 -10.83 13.46 23.97
N ILE A 203 -9.80 14.33 23.94
CA ILE A 203 -8.64 14.14 23.04
C ILE A 203 -7.92 12.82 23.32
N LEU A 204 -7.75 12.46 24.60
CA LEU A 204 -7.14 11.17 24.97
C LEU A 204 -7.98 9.97 24.51
N LEU A 205 -9.32 10.09 24.59
CA LEU A 205 -10.23 9.08 24.06
C LEU A 205 -10.09 8.94 22.54
N ASP A 206 -9.99 10.06 21.82
CA ASP A 206 -9.77 10.07 20.36
C ASP A 206 -8.38 9.52 19.96
N GLN A 207 -7.39 9.60 20.87
CA GLN A 207 -6.06 8.97 20.72
C GLN A 207 -6.07 7.46 21.01
N GLY A 208 -7.21 6.90 21.40
CA GLY A 208 -7.38 5.46 21.60
C GLY A 208 -7.26 4.96 23.04
N LEU A 209 -7.22 5.86 24.04
CA LEU A 209 -7.33 5.43 25.43
C LEU A 209 -8.74 4.94 25.74
N THR A 210 -8.86 3.97 26.64
CA THR A 210 -10.18 3.50 27.07
C THR A 210 -10.83 4.50 28.04
N VAL A 211 -12.16 4.40 28.18
CA VAL A 211 -12.91 5.21 29.16
C VAL A 211 -12.37 4.98 30.57
N ASP A 212 -12.06 3.73 30.94
CA ASP A 212 -11.57 3.37 32.28
C ASP A 212 -10.17 3.95 32.56
N ASP A 213 -9.28 3.93 31.56
CA ASP A 213 -7.94 4.54 31.68
C ASP A 213 -8.05 6.05 31.91
N ILE A 214 -8.98 6.70 31.21
CA ILE A 214 -9.21 8.15 31.32
C ILE A 214 -9.81 8.49 32.69
N MET A 215 -10.80 7.74 33.17
CA MET A 215 -11.37 7.94 34.51
C MET A 215 -10.30 7.79 35.59
N SER A 216 -9.44 6.77 35.49
CA SER A 216 -8.34 6.56 36.44
C SER A 216 -7.36 7.74 36.46
N LYS A 217 -7.06 8.32 35.30
CA LYS A 217 -6.20 9.52 35.21
C LYS A 217 -6.87 10.76 35.79
N ILE A 218 -8.19 10.92 35.60
CA ILE A 218 -8.95 12.00 36.21
C ILE A 218 -8.91 11.89 37.73
N ASP A 219 -9.16 10.70 38.28
CA ASP A 219 -9.10 10.45 39.72
C ASP A 219 -7.74 10.80 40.30
N GLN A 220 -6.65 10.44 39.61
CA GLN A 220 -5.30 10.80 40.02
C GLN A 220 -5.11 12.33 40.08
N VAL A 221 -5.53 13.04 39.03
CA VAL A 221 -5.42 14.52 38.98
C VAL A 221 -6.23 15.17 40.10
N VAL A 222 -7.45 14.68 40.35
CA VAL A 222 -8.30 15.20 41.44
C VAL A 222 -7.67 14.94 42.80
N ALA A 223 -7.09 13.75 43.02
CA ALA A 223 -6.41 13.43 44.26
C ALA A 223 -5.18 14.32 44.49
N GLU A 224 -4.39 14.57 43.44
CA GLU A 224 -3.24 15.47 43.49
C GLU A 224 -3.66 16.93 43.78
N GLN A 225 -4.73 17.41 43.15
CA GLN A 225 -5.28 18.75 43.42
C GLN A 225 -5.75 18.89 44.87
N LYS A 226 -6.51 17.91 45.38
CA LYS A 226 -6.94 17.89 46.79
C LYS A 226 -5.75 17.90 47.73
N ALA A 227 -4.75 17.05 47.50
CA ALA A 227 -3.55 17.00 48.35
C ALA A 227 -2.76 18.32 48.33
N ARG A 228 -2.70 19.02 47.19
CA ARG A 228 -2.07 20.35 47.09
C ARG A 228 -2.85 21.42 47.86
N LEU A 229 -4.17 21.41 47.77
CA LEU A 229 -5.03 22.35 48.50
C LEU A 229 -4.91 22.14 50.02
N THR A 230 -4.98 20.90 50.50
CA THR A 230 -4.80 20.59 51.93
C THR A 230 -3.44 21.04 52.46
N LYS A 231 -2.35 20.79 51.71
CA LYS A 231 -1.01 21.27 52.08
C LYS A 231 -0.91 22.80 52.09
N ALA A 232 -1.55 23.47 51.12
CA ALA A 232 -1.57 24.94 51.08
C ALA A 232 -2.34 25.51 52.28
N GLU A 233 -3.47 24.90 52.65
CA GLU A 233 -4.26 25.29 53.83
C GLU A 233 -3.48 25.08 55.13
N GLU A 234 -2.78 23.96 55.29
CA GLU A 234 -1.89 23.69 56.43
C GLU A 234 -0.77 24.73 56.54
N VAL A 235 -0.12 25.08 55.43
CA VAL A 235 0.93 26.12 55.40
C VAL A 235 0.36 27.48 55.82
N VAL A 236 -0.82 27.86 55.31
CA VAL A 236 -1.49 29.12 55.70
C VAL A 236 -1.87 29.13 57.18
N GLN A 237 -2.33 28.01 57.74
CA GLN A 237 -2.64 27.91 59.18
C GLN A 237 -1.38 28.02 60.05
N VAL A 238 -0.28 27.37 59.67
CA VAL A 238 0.99 27.45 60.40
C VAL A 238 1.59 28.86 60.38
N VAL A 239 1.45 29.59 59.25
CA VAL A 239 1.88 31.00 59.16
C VAL A 239 1.02 31.90 60.07
N LYS A 240 -0.30 31.73 60.06
CA LYS A 240 -1.22 32.50 60.94
C LYS A 240 -1.02 32.20 62.44
N GLN A 241 -0.60 30.99 62.81
CA GLN A 241 -0.31 30.63 64.20
C GLN A 241 1.07 31.12 64.68
N LYS A 242 2.04 31.36 63.77
CA LYS A 242 3.36 31.91 64.09
C LYS A 242 3.41 33.44 64.20
N GLU A 243 2.37 34.15 63.76
CA GLU A 243 2.23 35.61 63.95
C GLU A 243 1.75 36.01 65.37
N HIS A 244 1.59 35.07 66.29
CA HIS A 244 1.35 35.37 67.71
C HIS A 244 2.61 34.97 68.49
N VAL A 245 3.41 35.93 69.00
CA VAL A 245 3.50 36.41 70.40
C VAL A 245 4.90 37.11 70.53
N PRO A 246 5.22 38.07 71.45
CA PRO A 246 4.45 38.85 72.44
C PRO A 246 4.61 40.40 72.32
N ALA A 247 3.79 41.11 73.10
CA ALA A 247 3.95 42.52 73.43
C ALA A 247 5.30 42.83 74.11
N VAL A 248 5.98 43.87 73.64
CA VAL A 248 7.10 44.52 74.34
C VAL A 248 6.51 45.39 75.47
N PRO A 249 7.02 45.35 76.72
CA PRO A 249 6.63 46.31 77.74
C PRO A 249 7.29 47.66 77.44
N ILE A 250 6.48 48.71 77.36
CA ILE A 250 6.93 50.11 77.26
C ILE A 250 7.33 50.57 78.67
N ASP A 251 8.60 50.95 78.85
CA ASP A 251 9.08 51.72 80.00
C ASP A 251 9.21 53.20 79.59
N GLN A 252 8.76 54.10 80.46
CA GLN A 252 8.67 55.55 80.22
C GLN A 252 9.73 56.28 81.07
N GLU A 253 10.90 56.63 80.52
CA GLU A 253 11.59 57.87 80.95
C GLU A 253 12.72 58.45 80.08
N THR A 254 13.15 57.87 78.95
CA THR A 254 14.21 58.51 78.14
C THR A 254 13.99 58.31 76.65
N GLY A 255 13.61 59.38 75.97
CA GLY A 255 13.38 59.42 74.53
C GLY A 255 14.65 59.30 73.71
N GLU A 256 14.92 58.09 73.21
CA GLU A 256 15.78 57.84 72.06
C GLU A 256 15.17 56.76 71.15
N ILE A 257 15.16 57.06 69.86
CA ILE A 257 14.84 56.15 68.77
C ILE A 257 16.12 55.36 68.45
N GLN A 258 16.08 54.04 68.55
CA GLN A 258 17.00 53.18 67.81
C GLN A 258 16.19 52.42 66.76
N ILE A 259 16.28 52.90 65.51
CA ILE A 259 15.96 52.10 64.33
C ILE A 259 17.13 51.12 64.20
N GLU A 260 16.94 49.89 64.67
CA GLU A 260 17.69 48.75 64.14
C GLU A 260 16.75 48.00 63.20
N GLU A 261 17.01 48.16 61.91
CA GLU A 261 16.44 47.36 60.84
C GLU A 261 16.61 45.87 61.15
N LYS A 262 15.49 45.16 61.26
CA LYS A 262 15.46 43.73 61.00
C LYS A 262 14.53 43.49 59.83
N GLU A 263 15.15 43.44 58.66
CA GLU A 263 14.60 43.01 57.39
C GLU A 263 13.84 41.68 57.55
N THR A 264 12.51 41.75 57.53
CA THR A 264 11.70 40.58 57.22
C THR A 264 11.59 40.53 55.70
N SER A 265 12.57 39.88 55.08
CA SER A 265 12.64 39.64 53.63
C SER A 265 11.45 38.79 53.15
N SER A 266 10.30 39.42 52.88
CA SER A 266 9.39 38.97 51.82
C SER A 266 9.99 39.50 50.52
N THR A 267 10.53 38.59 49.70
CA THR A 267 11.11 38.97 48.40
C THR A 267 10.00 39.38 47.43
N GLU A 268 9.56 40.63 47.51
CA GLU A 268 8.72 41.26 46.52
C GLU A 268 9.52 41.41 45.23
N LYS A 269 9.22 40.57 44.24
CA LYS A 269 9.83 40.65 42.91
C LYS A 269 9.07 41.66 42.07
N VAL A 270 9.66 42.83 41.86
CA VAL A 270 9.19 43.80 40.86
C VAL A 270 9.72 43.40 39.49
N VAL A 271 8.82 43.22 38.51
CA VAL A 271 9.15 42.91 37.12
C VAL A 271 8.66 44.03 36.22
N THR A 272 9.53 44.60 35.40
CA THR A 272 9.16 45.61 34.39
C THR A 272 8.84 44.92 33.07
N LEU A 273 7.63 45.17 32.55
CA LEU A 273 7.15 44.64 31.27
C LEU A 273 6.92 45.81 30.31
N LYS A 274 7.51 45.76 29.10
CA LYS A 274 7.17 46.68 28.01
C LYS A 274 6.19 45.99 27.08
N LEU A 275 4.95 46.47 27.08
CA LEU A 275 3.84 45.88 26.34
C LEU A 275 3.31 46.92 25.36
N LYS A 276 2.88 46.48 24.16
CA LYS A 276 2.20 47.33 23.18
C LYS A 276 0.87 46.68 22.85
N GLY A 277 -0.21 47.44 22.95
CA GLY A 277 -1.56 46.95 22.76
C GLY A 277 -2.54 48.10 22.55
N THR A 278 -3.80 47.74 22.38
CA THR A 278 -4.94 48.67 22.33
C THR A 278 -5.50 48.89 23.73
N ASP A 279 -6.27 49.96 23.92
CA ASP A 279 -6.86 50.31 25.22
C ASP A 279 -7.73 49.17 25.80
N ASP A 280 -8.50 48.48 24.96
CA ASP A 280 -9.30 47.31 25.37
C ASP A 280 -8.44 46.16 25.91
N GLN A 281 -7.27 45.93 25.31
CA GLN A 281 -6.34 44.88 25.74
C GLN A 281 -5.69 45.25 27.07
N PHE A 282 -5.34 46.51 27.28
CA PHE A 282 -4.80 46.98 28.55
C PHE A 282 -5.84 47.02 29.66
N PHE A 283 -7.10 47.34 29.34
CA PHE A 283 -8.21 47.27 30.29
C PHE A 283 -8.44 45.83 30.78
N LEU A 284 -8.46 44.86 29.87
CA LEU A 284 -8.62 43.45 30.22
C LEU A 284 -7.43 42.91 31.03
N LEU A 285 -6.21 43.34 30.68
CA LEU A 285 -4.99 42.99 31.40
C LEU A 285 -5.03 43.51 32.84
N ASN A 286 -5.37 44.79 33.04
CA ASN A 286 -5.45 45.39 34.37
C ASN A 286 -6.50 44.69 35.26
N LYS A 287 -7.69 44.42 34.71
CA LYS A 287 -8.74 43.66 35.41
C LYS A 287 -8.25 42.28 35.87
N THR A 288 -7.39 41.64 35.08
CA THR A 288 -6.83 40.32 35.39
C THR A 288 -5.73 40.41 36.44
N ILE A 289 -4.85 41.42 36.38
CA ILE A 289 -3.79 41.69 37.35
C ILE A 289 -4.38 41.90 38.76
N VAL A 290 -5.42 42.74 38.88
CA VAL A 290 -6.11 42.98 40.15
C VAL A 290 -6.80 41.71 40.66
N LYS A 291 -7.44 40.92 39.78
CA LYS A 291 -8.08 39.64 40.17
C LYS A 291 -7.07 38.64 40.74
N LEU A 292 -5.82 38.69 40.29
CA LEU A 292 -4.74 37.82 40.76
C LEU A 292 -4.03 38.36 42.01
N GLY A 293 -4.45 39.52 42.54
CA GLY A 293 -3.85 40.13 43.73
C GLY A 293 -2.46 40.72 43.50
N ILE A 294 -2.12 41.03 42.24
CA ILE A 294 -0.85 41.66 41.87
C ILE A 294 -1.06 43.18 41.87
N GLU A 295 -0.15 43.92 42.51
CA GLU A 295 -0.20 45.37 42.58
C GLU A 295 0.50 46.02 41.38
N VAL A 296 -0.15 47.03 40.78
CA VAL A 296 0.44 47.84 39.70
C VAL A 296 1.16 49.03 40.32
N VAL A 297 2.49 48.95 40.39
CA VAL A 297 3.32 49.94 41.09
C VAL A 297 3.60 51.19 40.23
N ASN A 298 3.61 51.07 38.89
CA ASN A 298 3.86 52.20 37.98
C ASN A 298 3.23 51.92 36.60
N VAL A 299 2.57 52.94 36.02
CA VAL A 299 2.12 52.95 34.62
C VAL A 299 2.71 54.21 33.98
N SER A 300 3.44 54.04 32.88
CA SER A 300 3.92 55.14 32.03
C SER A 300 3.26 55.07 30.67
N GLU A 301 2.78 56.21 30.18
CA GLU A 301 2.20 56.39 28.84
C GLU A 301 3.27 56.59 27.76
#